data_AF-A0A9D5UH62-F1
#
_entry.id   AF-A0A9D5UH62-F1
#
_cell.length_a   1.000
_cell.length_b   1.000
_cell.length_c   1.000
_cell.angle_alpha   90.00
_cell.angle_beta   90.00
_cell.angle_gamma   90.00
#
_symmetry.space_group_name_H-M   'P 1'
#
loop_
_entity.id
_entity.type
_entity.pdbx_description
1 polymer ?
#
loop_
_entity_poly.entity_id
_entity_poly.type
_entity_poly.pdbx_seq_one_letter_code
_entity_poly.pdbx_strand_id
1 'polypeptide(L)'
;MTLAYSNSHQHSVFNQAKIKFDSMISHLESSAVKYNEHGEVEDYIDVEGTEVLRCLFQGCLDKKAAEEPLQQIYSDDGTHLTHL
;
A
#
# COMPACT_ATOMS: atom_id res chain seq x y z
N MET A 1 -1.65 -0.19 37.17
CA MET A 1 -0.83 0.39 36.10
C MET A 1 -1.40 -0.07 34.77
N THR A 2 -1.83 0.90 33.97
CA THR A 2 -2.63 0.75 32.74
C THR A 2 -1.75 0.26 31.60
N LEU A 3 -2.02 -0.92 31.04
CA LEU A 3 -1.47 -1.31 29.74
C LEU A 3 -2.44 -0.80 28.66
N ALA A 4 -1.95 0.25 28.01
CA ALA A 4 -2.61 1.09 27.05
C ALA A 4 -2.96 0.33 25.75
N TYR A 5 -4.15 0.62 25.21
CA TYR A 5 -4.59 0.40 23.83
C TYR A 5 -4.24 -0.95 23.20
N SER A 6 -5.06 -1.96 23.50
CA SER A 6 -5.33 -3.04 22.55
C SER A 6 -6.23 -2.49 21.44
N ASN A 7 -5.68 -1.60 20.62
CA ASN A 7 -6.34 -1.14 19.40
C ASN A 7 -5.59 -1.77 18.23
N SER A 8 -5.54 -3.11 18.22
CA SER A 8 -5.14 -3.87 17.04
C SER A 8 -6.26 -3.76 16.00
N HIS A 9 -6.49 -2.56 15.47
CA HIS A 9 -6.96 -2.45 14.11
C HIS A 9 -5.82 -3.02 13.26
N GLN A 10 -5.84 -4.34 13.04
CA GLN A 10 -5.01 -4.99 12.04
C GLN A 10 -5.43 -4.41 10.69
N HIS A 11 -4.90 -3.23 10.37
CA HIS A 11 -5.02 -2.68 9.05
C HIS A 11 -4.33 -3.67 8.13
N SER A 12 -5.10 -4.26 7.22
CA SER A 12 -4.56 -5.09 6.16
C SER A 12 -3.40 -4.36 5.49
N VAL A 13 -2.32 -5.07 5.15
CA VAL A 13 -1.21 -4.54 4.34
C VAL A 13 -1.68 -3.98 2.99
N PHE A 14 -2.91 -4.32 2.57
CA PHE A 14 -3.56 -3.81 1.36
C PHE A 14 -4.50 -2.61 1.61
N ASN A 15 -4.55 -2.06 2.83
CA ASN A 15 -5.47 -0.97 3.16
C ASN A 15 -5.24 0.28 2.29
N GLN A 16 -3.99 0.57 1.93
CA GLN A 16 -3.67 1.68 1.02
C GLN A 16 -4.27 1.48 -0.37
N ALA A 17 -4.18 0.26 -0.94
CA ALA A 17 -4.78 -0.07 -2.23
C ALA A 17 -6.30 0.09 -2.19
N LYS A 18 -6.93 -0.34 -1.09
CA LYS A 18 -8.38 -0.19 -0.89
C LYS A 18 -8.80 1.28 -0.84
N ILE A 19 -8.12 2.10 -0.03
CA ILE A 19 -8.40 3.54 0.06
C ILE A 19 -8.26 4.21 -1.31
N LYS A 20 -7.22 3.86 -2.07
CA LYS A 20 -7.02 4.40 -3.43
C LYS A 20 -8.13 3.99 -4.39
N PHE A 21 -8.54 2.73 -4.37
CA PHE A 21 -9.64 2.24 -5.20
C PHE A 21 -10.98 2.90 -4.83
N ASP A 22 -11.30 3.01 -3.55
CA ASP A 22 -12.52 3.67 -3.07
C ASP A 22 -12.53 5.16 -3.46
N SER A 23 -11.36 5.82 -3.45
CA SER A 23 -11.21 7.19 -3.94
C SER A 23 -11.43 7.31 -5.46
N MET A 24 -10.99 6.33 -6.25
CA MET A 24 -11.26 6.31 -7.69
C MET A 24 -12.75 6.18 -7.98
N ILE A 25 -13.45 5.26 -7.30
CA ILE A 25 -14.89 5.11 -7.43
C ILE A 25 -15.59 6.43 -7.08
N SER A 26 -15.22 7.03 -5.94
CA SER A 26 -15.81 8.29 -5.50
C SER A 26 -15.60 9.42 -6.51
N HIS A 27 -14.45 9.46 -7.19
CA HIS A 27 -14.20 10.42 -8.27
C HIS A 27 -15.10 10.14 -9.49
N LEU A 28 -15.17 8.89 -9.94
CA LEU A 28 -15.96 8.48 -11.10
C LEU A 28 -17.47 8.65 -10.89
N GLU A 29 -17.94 8.53 -9.66
CA GLU A 29 -19.33 8.80 -9.27
C GLU A 29 -19.63 10.30 -9.10
N SER A 30 -18.60 11.15 -9.06
CA SER A 30 -18.77 12.57 -8.82
C SER A 30 -19.41 13.28 -10.02
N SER A 31 -20.12 14.37 -9.74
CA SER A 31 -20.70 15.23 -10.78
C SER A 31 -19.66 15.92 -11.66
N ALA A 32 -18.38 15.94 -11.25
CA ALA A 32 -17.29 16.52 -12.02
C ALA A 32 -17.00 15.72 -13.29
N VAL A 33 -17.06 14.39 -13.22
CA VAL A 33 -16.75 13.47 -14.33
C VAL A 33 -17.80 13.54 -15.44
N LYS A 34 -19.01 14.05 -15.14
CA LYS A 34 -20.09 14.22 -16.12
C LYS A 34 -19.71 15.08 -17.33
N TYR A 35 -18.78 16.01 -17.16
CA TYR A 35 -18.36 16.93 -18.22
C TYR A 35 -17.05 16.52 -18.90
N ASN A 36 -16.43 15.43 -18.47
CA ASN A 36 -15.18 14.95 -19.05
C ASN A 36 -15.46 14.27 -20.39
N GLU A 37 -14.53 14.43 -21.32
CA GLU A 37 -14.48 13.62 -22.54
C GLU A 37 -14.09 12.18 -22.20
N HIS A 38 -14.44 11.24 -23.09
CA HIS A 38 -14.11 9.82 -22.90
C HIS A 38 -12.61 9.59 -22.65
N GLY A 39 -11.74 10.27 -23.40
CA GLY A 39 -10.29 10.17 -23.24
C GLY A 39 -9.79 10.66 -21.88
N GLU A 40 -10.40 11.71 -21.32
CA GLU A 40 -10.00 12.21 -19.99
C GLU A 40 -10.36 11.21 -18.87
N VAL A 41 -11.48 10.48 -19.04
CA VAL A 41 -11.87 9.42 -18.10
C VAL A 41 -10.96 8.20 -18.24
N GLU A 42 -10.61 7.82 -19.47
CA GLU A 42 -9.63 6.74 -19.74
C GLU A 42 -8.26 7.06 -19.13
N ASP A 43 -7.73 8.26 -19.39
CA ASP A 43 -6.45 8.72 -18.84
C ASP A 43 -6.45 8.69 -17.30
N TYR A 44 -7.55 9.14 -16.68
CA TYR A 44 -7.70 9.09 -15.22
C TYR A 44 -7.67 7.64 -14.68
N ILE A 45 -8.42 6.74 -15.31
CA ILE A 45 -8.49 5.33 -14.92
C ILE A 45 -7.13 4.67 -15.05
N ASP A 46 -6.40 4.94 -16.13
CA ASP A 46 -5.08 4.36 -16.37
C ASP A 46 -4.06 4.83 -15.32
N VAL A 47 -4.03 6.13 -15.01
CA VAL A 47 -3.11 6.69 -14.02
C VAL A 47 -3.42 6.20 -12.61
N GLU A 48 -4.63 6.41 -12.11
CA GLU A 48 -4.96 6.03 -10.73
C GLU A 48 -5.08 4.52 -10.57
N GLY A 49 -5.50 3.79 -11.62
CA GLY A 49 -5.52 2.32 -11.63
C GLY A 49 -4.11 1.74 -11.49
N THR A 50 -3.13 2.34 -12.17
CA THR A 50 -1.72 1.97 -12.00
C THR A 50 -1.25 2.19 -10.56
N GLU A 51 -1.68 3.27 -9.91
CA GLU A 51 -1.36 3.52 -8.50
C GLU A 51 -2.02 2.50 -7.54
N VAL A 52 -3.24 2.05 -7.83
CA VAL A 52 -3.86 0.94 -7.09
C VAL A 52 -3.03 -0.33 -7.23
N LEU A 53 -2.62 -0.68 -8.46
CA LEU A 53 -1.78 -1.85 -8.73
C LEU A 53 -0.42 -1.75 -8.02
N ARG A 54 0.19 -0.56 -8.01
CA ARG A 54 1.44 -0.29 -7.27
C ARG A 54 1.26 -0.51 -5.77
N CYS A 55 0.16 -0.03 -5.19
CA CYS A 55 -0.15 -0.25 -3.78
C CYS A 55 -0.38 -1.74 -3.45
N LEU A 56 -1.03 -2.49 -4.34
CA LEU A 56 -1.19 -3.94 -4.18
C LEU A 56 0.16 -4.66 -4.21
N PHE A 57 1.04 -4.27 -5.14
CA PHE A 57 2.38 -4.83 -5.22
C PHE A 57 3.18 -4.53 -3.95
N GLN A 58 3.15 -3.30 -3.45
CA GLN A 58 3.82 -2.94 -2.20
C GLN A 58 3.29 -3.75 -1.01
N GLY A 59 1.96 -3.87 -0.85
CA GLY A 59 1.38 -4.67 0.23
C GLY A 59 1.78 -6.15 0.16
N CYS A 60 2.02 -6.69 -1.05
CA CYS A 60 2.56 -8.04 -1.23
C CYS A 60 4.03 -8.14 -0.77
N LEU A 61 4.86 -7.15 -1.09
CA LEU A 61 6.25 -7.09 -0.62
C LEU A 61 6.31 -6.95 0.90
N ASP A 62 5.48 -6.08 1.49
CA ASP A 62 5.43 -5.87 2.94
C ASP A 62 4.99 -7.14 3.67
N LYS A 63 4.01 -7.86 3.11
CA LYS A 63 3.61 -9.17 3.64
C LYS A 63 4.77 -10.16 3.62
N LYS A 64 5.49 -10.26 2.51
CA LYS A 64 6.65 -11.16 2.38
C LYS A 64 7.75 -10.78 3.38
N ALA A 65 8.09 -9.51 3.47
CA ALA A 65 9.10 -9.02 4.39
C ALA A 65 8.73 -9.27 5.86
N ALA A 66 7.45 -9.20 6.22
CA ALA A 66 6.98 -9.54 7.57
C ALA A 66 7.07 -11.04 7.90
N GLU A 67 7.01 -11.90 6.89
CA GLU A 67 7.11 -13.36 7.02
C GLU A 67 8.56 -13.87 6.87
N GLU A 68 9.47 -13.02 6.39
CA GLU A 68 10.90 -13.36 6.24
C GLU A 68 11.60 -13.45 7.60
N PRO A 69 12.31 -14.54 7.90
CA PRO A 69 13.12 -14.63 9.09
C PRO A 69 14.26 -13.60 9.01
N LEU A 70 14.43 -12.81 10.07
CA LEU A 70 15.55 -11.88 10.20
C LEU A 70 16.86 -12.65 10.08
N GLN A 71 17.55 -12.51 8.94
CA GLN A 71 18.89 -13.04 8.78
C GLN A 71 19.83 -12.23 9.66
N GLN A 72 20.48 -12.90 10.61
CA GLN A 72 21.59 -12.31 11.35
C GLN A 72 22.79 -12.29 10.42
N ILE A 73 23.12 -11.11 9.92
CA ILE A 73 24.27 -10.89 9.05
C ILE A 73 25.41 -10.43 9.96
N TYR A 74 26.55 -11.07 9.85
CA TYR A 74 27.76 -10.66 10.56
C TYR A 74 28.80 -10.22 9.53
N SER A 75 29.51 -9.14 9.84
CA SER A 75 30.70 -8.72 9.12
C SER A 75 31.84 -9.73 9.34
N ASP A 76 32.88 -9.66 8.51
CA ASP A 76 34.06 -10.53 8.60
C ASP A 76 34.84 -10.36 9.93
N ASP A 77 34.62 -9.24 10.63
CA ASP A 77 35.13 -8.95 11.97
C ASP A 77 34.19 -9.37 13.12
N GLY A 78 33.07 -10.02 12.82
CA GLY A 78 32.07 -10.48 13.78
C GLY A 78 31.06 -9.43 14.22
N THR A 79 31.04 -8.24 13.60
CA THR A 79 30.05 -7.20 13.91
C THR A 79 28.68 -7.54 13.33
N HIS A 80 27.64 -7.55 14.17
CA HIS A 80 26.27 -7.78 13.72
C HIS A 80 25.76 -6.60 12.88
N LEU A 81 25.33 -6.89 11.65
CA LEU A 81 24.75 -5.93 10.71
C LEU A 81 23.22 -6.03 10.73
N THR A 82 22.55 -4.88 10.75
CA THR A 82 21.08 -4.80 10.70
C THR A 82 20.53 -4.65 9.28
N HIS A 83 21.41 -4.44 8.30
CA HIS A 83 21.09 -4.31 6.87
C HIS A 83 22.20 -4.95 6.03
N LEU A 84 21.84 -5.36 4.80
CA LEU A 84 22.72 -5.99 3.82
C LEU A 84 23.52 -4.93 3.04
#